data_AF-A0A934ERM5-F1
#
_entry.id   AF-A0A934ERM5-F1
#
_cell.length_a   1.000
_cell.length_b   1.000
_cell.length_c   1.000
_cell.angle_alpha   90.00
_cell.angle_beta   90.00
_cell.angle_gamma   90.00
#
_symmetry.space_group_name_H-M   'P 1'
#
loop_
_entity.id
_entity.type
_entity.pdbx_description
1 polymer ?
#
loop_
_entity_poly.entity_id
_entity_poly.type
_entity_poly.pdbx_seq_one_letter_code
_entity_poly.pdbx_strand_id
1 'polypeptide(L)' 'MPDQLNLPVLYGMVVVLILAVLFPPWETPPTQTPEFLGMYFILSPPTPNAVVSRMLLTIELVTIAIAGMYGAFLFRKK' A
#
# COMPACT_ATOMS: atom_id res chain seq x y z
N MET A 1 -8.16 15.76 -28.22
CA MET A 1 -8.06 15.80 -26.74
C MET A 1 -7.05 14.73 -26.35
N PRO A 2 -6.12 14.98 -25.42
CA PRO A 2 -5.20 13.93 -24.98
C PRO A 2 -6.00 12.74 -24.42
N ASP A 3 -5.59 11.51 -24.73
CA ASP A 3 -6.20 10.29 -24.19
C ASP A 3 -6.26 10.39 -22.66
N GLN A 4 -7.46 10.45 -22.10
CA GLN A 4 -7.65 10.54 -20.65
C GLN A 4 -7.38 9.17 -20.01
N LEU A 5 -6.60 9.15 -18.94
CA LEU A 5 -6.37 7.95 -18.12
C LEU A 5 -7.70 7.39 -17.59
N ASN A 6 -7.75 6.07 -17.40
CA ASN A 6 -8.96 5.41 -16.93
C ASN A 6 -9.27 5.77 -15.47
N LEU A 7 -10.23 6.68 -15.26
CA LEU A 7 -10.64 7.17 -13.94
C LEU A 7 -11.11 6.05 -12.99
N PRO A 8 -11.94 5.08 -13.41
CA PRO A 8 -12.27 3.92 -12.57
C PRO A 8 -11.04 3.18 -12.02
N VAL A 9 -10.00 2.96 -12.83
CA VAL A 9 -8.76 2.31 -12.36
C VAL A 9 -8.03 3.18 -11.34
N LEU A 10 -7.98 4.49 -11.56
CA LEU A 10 -7.38 5.42 -10.59
C LEU A 10 -8.15 5.44 -9.26
N TYR A 11 -9.48 5.40 -9.28
CA TYR A 11 -10.25 5.28 -8.04
C TYR A 11 -10.02 3.94 -7.34
N GLY A 12 -9.93 2.85 -8.09
CA GLY A 12 -9.53 1.55 -7.55
C GLY A 12 -8.17 1.59 -6.87
N MET A 13 -7.17 2.22 -7.49
CA MET A 13 -5.85 2.43 -6.90
C MET A 13 -5.93 3.19 -5.57
N VAL A 14 -6.72 4.27 -5.49
CA VAL A 14 -6.90 5.03 -4.24
C VAL A 14 -7.53 4.16 -3.14
N VAL A 15 -8.53 3.34 -3.47
CA VAL A 15 -9.13 2.41 -2.51
C VAL A 15 -8.09 1.41 -1.99
N VAL A 16 -7.25 0.85 -2.87
CA VAL A 16 -6.20 -0.10 -2.46
C VAL A 16 -5.12 0.59 -1.63
N LEU A 17 -4.73 1.83 -1.96
CA LEU A 17 -3.80 2.62 -1.14
C LEU A 17 -4.35 2.88 0.27
N ILE A 18 -5.65 3.18 0.39
CA ILE A 18 -6.31 3.32 1.70
C ILE A 18 -6.25 2.00 2.47
N LEU A 19 -6.54 0.87 1.81
CA LEU A 19 -6.46 -0.45 2.44
C LEU A 19 -5.04 -0.77 2.93
N ALA A 20 -4.00 -0.45 2.16
CA ALA A 20 -2.61 -0.65 2.57
C ALA A 20 -2.25 0.17 3.82
N VAL A 21 -2.75 1.41 3.94
CA VAL A 21 -2.57 2.22 5.15
C VAL A 21 -3.38 1.70 6.34
N LEU A 22 -4.57 1.13 6.10
CA LEU A 22 -5.41 0.55 7.16
C LEU A 22 -4.85 -0.79 7.68
N PHE A 23 -4.18 -1.55 6.82
CA PHE A 23 -3.57 -2.84 7.14
C PHE A 23 -2.07 -2.82 6.85
N PRO A 24 -1.29 -1.97 7.55
CA PRO A 24 0.11 -1.80 7.23
C PRO A 24 0.93 -3.05 7.59
N PRO A 25 2.14 -3.19 7.01
CA PRO A 25 3.10 -4.20 7.44
C PRO A 25 3.63 -3.87 8.83
N TRP A 26 3.55 -4.83 9.73
CA TRP A 26 4.12 -4.73 11.08
C TRP A 26 5.49 -5.39 11.13
N GLU A 27 6.38 -4.84 11.94
CA GLU A 27 7.70 -5.39 12.23
C GLU A 27 8.01 -5.32 13.73
N THR A 28 9.00 -6.11 14.15
CA THR A 28 9.57 -6.03 15.49
C THR A 28 10.19 -4.66 15.76
N PRO A 29 10.21 -4.20 17.03
CA PRO A 29 10.80 -2.91 17.36
C PRO A 29 12.31 -2.90 17.05
N PRO A 30 12.92 -1.71 16.80
CA PRO A 30 14.33 -1.60 16.41
C PRO A 30 15.36 -2.19 17.40
N THR A 31 14.94 -2.45 18.63
CA THR A 31 15.76 -3.08 19.68
C THR A 31 15.82 -4.60 19.58
N GLN A 32 15.02 -5.20 18.69
CA GLN A 32 14.95 -6.63 18.44
C GLN A 32 15.42 -6.96 17.02
N THR A 33 15.66 -8.24 16.76
CA THR A 33 15.96 -8.71 15.41
C THR A 33 14.79 -8.36 14.48
N PRO A 34 15.04 -7.70 13.33
CA PRO A 34 13.99 -7.34 12.39
C PRO A 34 13.26 -8.58 11.87
N GLU A 35 11.96 -8.63 12.12
CA GLU A 35 11.07 -9.70 11.67
C GLU A 35 9.77 -9.10 11.15
N PHE A 36 9.31 -9.60 10.01
CA PHE A 36 8.02 -9.22 9.46
C PHE A 36 6.91 -9.95 10.22
N LEU A 37 6.07 -9.18 10.91
CA LEU A 37 5.02 -9.71 11.77
C LEU A 37 3.68 -9.91 11.05
N GLY A 38 3.56 -9.52 9.78
CA GLY A 38 2.34 -9.67 8.98
C GLY A 38 1.59 -8.36 8.77
N MET A 39 0.42 -8.47 8.14
CA MET A 39 -0.49 -7.37 7.83
C MET A 39 -1.68 -7.40 8.80
N TYR A 40 -1.79 -6.38 9.66
CA TYR A 40 -2.86 -6.28 10.66
C TYR A 40 -3.45 -4.89 10.66
N PHE A 41 -4.70 -4.78 11.11
CA PHE A 41 -5.38 -3.49 11.19
C PHE A 41 -4.59 -2.50 12.07
N ILE A 42 -4.47 -1.25 11.63
CA ILE A 42 -3.59 -0.25 12.24
C ILE A 42 -3.88 0.03 13.73
N LEU A 43 -5.13 -0.18 14.18
CA LEU A 43 -5.56 0.00 15.57
C LEU A 43 -5.56 -1.31 16.39
N SER A 44 -5.09 -2.41 15.81
CA SER A 44 -5.06 -3.73 16.45
C SER A 44 -3.72 -4.42 16.14
N PRO A 45 -2.61 -3.92 16.72
CA PRO A 45 -1.28 -4.46 16.47
C PRO A 45 -1.16 -5.94 16.86
N PRO A 46 -0.35 -6.74 16.15
CA PRO A 46 -0.21 -8.17 16.41
C PRO A 46 0.50 -8.48 17.73
N THR A 47 1.40 -7.60 18.18
CA THR A 47 2.07 -7.68 19.48
C THR A 47 2.17 -6.29 20.12
N PRO A 48 2.28 -6.19 21.46
CA PRO A 48 2.25 -4.89 22.16
C PRO A 48 3.34 -3.89 21.73
N ASN A 49 4.49 -4.39 21.26
CA ASN A 49 5.63 -3.58 20.89
C ASN A 49 5.89 -3.57 19.37
N ALA A 50 4.97 -4.13 18.57
CA ALA A 50 5.08 -4.09 17.12
C ALA A 50 5.06 -2.65 16.64
N VAL A 51 5.84 -2.36 15.60
CA VAL A 51 5.87 -1.05 14.94
C VAL A 51 5.50 -1.22 13.47
N VAL A 52 4.94 -0.18 12.86
CA VAL A 52 4.67 -0.19 11.43
C VAL A 52 5.99 -0.08 10.67
N SER A 53 6.25 -1.05 9.78
CA SER A 53 7.42 -1.07 8.93
C SER A 53 7.32 0.01 7.86
N ARG A 54 8.05 1.11 8.06
CA ARG A 54 8.04 2.25 7.12
C ARG A 54 8.61 1.86 5.75
N MET A 55 9.62 1.00 5.74
CA MET A 55 10.25 0.55 4.51
C MET A 55 9.29 -0.32 3.69
N LEU A 56 8.69 -1.34 4.32
CA LEU A 56 7.74 -2.22 3.63
C LEU A 56 6.48 -1.46 3.20
N LEU A 57 5.96 -0.57 4.04
CA LEU A 57 4.81 0.27 3.67
C LEU A 57 5.15 1.19 2.48
N THR A 58 6.35 1.78 2.44
CA THR A 58 6.76 2.60 1.30
C THR A 58 6.85 1.78 0.01
N ILE A 59 7.44 0.58 0.09
CA ILE A 59 7.52 -0.34 -1.05
C ILE A 59 6.10 -0.66 -1.54
N GLU A 60 5.21 -1.05 -0.63
CA GLU A 60 3.82 -1.40 -0.95
C GLU A 60 3.07 -0.23 -1.61
N LEU A 61 3.10 0.95 -1.02
CA LEU A 61 2.42 2.15 -1.56
C LEU A 61 2.96 2.52 -2.94
N VAL A 62 4.29 2.49 -3.13
CA VAL A 62 4.91 2.81 -4.42
C VAL A 62 4.55 1.74 -5.46
N THR A 63 4.57 0.46 -5.10
CA THR A 63 4.17 -0.63 -6.01
C THR A 63 2.70 -0.50 -6.43
N ILE A 64 1.79 -0.22 -5.49
CA ILE A 64 0.36 -0.01 -5.79
C ILE A 64 0.19 1.21 -6.71
N ALA A 65 0.88 2.32 -6.43
CA ALA A 65 0.80 3.53 -7.24
C ALA A 65 1.30 3.28 -8.68
N ILE A 66 2.45 2.60 -8.83
CA ILE A 66 3.00 2.24 -10.14
C ILE A 66 2.02 1.33 -10.90
N ALA A 67 1.52 0.28 -10.25
CA ALA A 67 0.57 -0.66 -10.87
C ALA A 67 -0.74 0.03 -11.27
N GLY A 68 -1.29 0.90 -10.42
CA GLY A 68 -2.50 1.66 -10.70
C GLY A 68 -2.31 2.66 -11.84
N MET A 69 -1.19 3.37 -11.89
CA MET A 69 -0.87 4.29 -12.99
C MET A 69 -0.70 3.56 -14.33
N TYR A 70 0.06 2.46 -14.36
CA TYR A 70 0.20 1.64 -15.57
C TYR A 70 -1.13 0.99 -15.98
N GLY A 71 -1.93 0.52 -15.03
CA GLY A 71 -3.26 0.00 -15.29
C GLY A 71 -4.18 1.07 -15.89
N ALA A 72 -4.19 2.28 -15.32
CA ALA A 72 -5.02 3.37 -15.81
C ALA A 72 -4.60 3.80 -17.22
N PHE A 73 -3.31 3.72 -17.54
CA PHE A 73 -2.78 3.96 -18.88
C PHE A 73 -3.14 2.83 -19.85
N LEU A 74 -2.99 1.56 -19.44
CA LEU A 74 -3.27 0.39 -20.28
C LEU A 74 -4.75 0.33 -20.68
N PHE A 75 -5.65 0.65 -19.76
CA PHE A 75 -7.09 0.64 -19.97
C PHE A 75 -7.68 2.00 -20.32
N ARG A 76 -6.85 2.99 -20.70
CA ARG A 76 -7.32 4.33 -21.08
C ARG A 76 -8.25 4.28 -22.30
N LYS A 77 -9.16 5.24 -22.40
CA LYS A 77 -9.98 5.41 -23.60
C LYS A 77 -9.12 6.06 -24.69
N LYS A 78 -9.16 5.49 -25.89
CA LYS A 78 -8.63 6.10 -27.12
C LYS A 78 -9.57 7.17 -27.63
#